data_AF-A0AAW8LNI0-F1
#
_entry.id   AF-A0AAW8LNI0-F1
#
_cell.length_a   1.000
_cell.length_b   1.000
_cell.length_c   1.000
_cell.angle_alpha   90.00
_cell.angle_beta   90.00
_cell.angle_gamma   90.00
#
_symmetry.space_group_name_H-M   'P 1'
#
loop_
_entity.id
_entity.type
_entity.pdbx_description
1 polymer ?
#
loop_
_entity_poly.entity_id
_entity_poly.type
_entity_poly.pdbx_seq_one_letter_code
_entity_poly.pdbx_strand_id
1 'polypeptide(L)'
;MRKYASIPPRVWQADLKAVRGKLEAIAVHYHLTTSGHANMLGLYYLPVAYIAHEIGLPQEEASKGLLALIEANICSYDFEREIVWVHDMAADQIAPQLSPKDKRVKGIADQLAVLPICKITLGFYAKYRLAFHLHEERNLEDFEHAVGDIQEAPSKPLRSKEQEKEQEQDLETGAGSIGLGNEKKQETSRETLFTPFPIPSSAAEARELLLKEGAPQHKLDECVRLMMGGNFSRFDLEGVLEQARTAA
;
A
#
# COMPACT_ATOMS: atom_id res chain seq x y z
N MET A 1 13.74 18.19 -3.63
CA MET A 1 12.42 17.56 -3.88
C MET A 1 12.63 16.09 -4.16
N ARG A 2 11.78 15.23 -3.60
CA ARG A 2 11.78 13.79 -3.83
C ARG A 2 11.39 13.49 -5.29
N LYS A 3 12.04 12.51 -5.95
CA LYS A 3 11.75 12.16 -7.37
C LYS A 3 10.63 11.15 -7.55
N TYR A 4 10.47 10.22 -6.62
CA TYR A 4 9.46 9.15 -6.68
C TYR A 4 9.06 8.73 -5.27
N ALA A 5 7.82 8.29 -5.10
CA ALA A 5 7.34 7.61 -3.90
C ALA A 5 7.06 6.13 -4.18
N SER A 6 7.49 5.25 -3.28
CA SER A 6 7.20 3.82 -3.40
C SER A 6 5.89 3.53 -2.67
N ILE A 7 4.91 2.92 -3.34
CA ILE A 7 3.71 2.42 -2.68
C ILE A 7 3.83 0.89 -2.65
N PRO A 8 3.93 0.27 -1.46
CA PRO A 8 4.11 -1.17 -1.39
C PRO A 8 2.82 -1.88 -1.87
N PRO A 9 2.92 -2.98 -2.63
CA PRO A 9 1.74 -3.70 -3.11
C PRO A 9 0.77 -4.16 -2.01
N ARG A 10 1.29 -4.31 -0.77
CA ARG A 10 0.52 -4.70 0.42
C ARG A 10 -0.49 -3.65 0.89
N VAL A 11 -0.44 -2.43 0.35
CA VAL A 11 -1.32 -1.30 0.74
C VAL A 11 -2.81 -1.69 0.74
N TRP A 12 -3.23 -2.58 -0.16
CA TRP A 12 -4.62 -3.03 -0.27
C TRP A 12 -5.02 -4.08 0.78
N GLN A 13 -4.06 -4.83 1.29
CA GLN A 13 -4.24 -5.92 2.26
C GLN A 13 -3.96 -5.47 3.69
N ALA A 14 -3.18 -4.41 3.89
CA ALA A 14 -2.82 -3.83 5.17
C ALA A 14 -3.43 -2.44 5.34
N ASP A 15 -2.74 -1.41 4.83
CA ASP A 15 -2.98 0.00 5.17
C ASP A 15 -4.42 0.45 4.85
N LEU A 16 -4.87 0.26 3.61
CA LEU A 16 -6.20 0.70 3.17
C LEU A 16 -7.33 -0.28 3.51
N LYS A 17 -7.02 -1.43 4.13
CA LYS A 17 -8.04 -2.44 4.45
C LYS A 17 -9.11 -1.89 5.39
N ALA A 18 -8.71 -1.07 6.37
CA ALA A 18 -9.60 -0.50 7.38
C ALA A 18 -10.52 0.61 6.84
N VAL A 19 -10.14 1.25 5.72
CA VAL A 19 -10.87 2.36 5.11
C VAL A 19 -11.47 2.02 3.75
N ARG A 20 -11.52 0.73 3.40
CA ARG A 20 -12.07 0.28 2.11
C ARG A 20 -13.52 0.73 1.95
N GLY A 21 -13.82 1.31 0.80
CA GLY A 21 -15.14 1.88 0.49
C GLY A 21 -15.30 3.37 0.85
N LYS A 22 -14.37 3.94 1.64
CA LYS A 22 -14.26 5.40 1.88
C LYS A 22 -13.32 6.00 0.83
N LEU A 23 -13.86 6.44 -0.31
CA LEU A 23 -13.06 6.90 -1.46
C LEU A 23 -12.21 8.14 -1.11
N GLU A 24 -12.76 9.04 -0.32
CA GLU A 24 -12.09 10.21 0.23
C GLU A 24 -10.86 9.83 1.06
N ALA A 25 -10.95 8.80 1.92
CA ALA A 25 -9.82 8.35 2.73
C ALA A 25 -8.72 7.73 1.86
N ILE A 26 -9.10 6.97 0.83
CA ILE A 26 -8.16 6.40 -0.13
C ILE A 26 -7.43 7.51 -0.90
N ALA A 27 -8.16 8.51 -1.41
CA ALA A 27 -7.58 9.64 -2.12
C ALA A 27 -6.61 10.43 -1.23
N VAL A 28 -7.03 10.73 0.01
CA VAL A 28 -6.18 11.41 1.00
C VAL A 28 -4.92 10.57 1.28
N HIS A 29 -5.02 9.25 1.47
CA HIS A 29 -3.83 8.43 1.75
C HIS A 29 -2.79 8.49 0.62
N TYR A 30 -3.22 8.40 -0.64
CA TYR A 30 -2.30 8.55 -1.77
C TYR A 30 -1.70 9.96 -1.82
N HIS A 31 -2.50 10.99 -1.55
CA HIS A 31 -1.99 12.35 -1.42
C HIS A 31 -0.92 12.46 -0.31
N LEU A 32 -1.17 11.91 0.88
CA LEU A 32 -0.21 11.94 2.00
C LEU A 32 1.13 11.26 1.65
N THR A 33 1.09 10.21 0.84
CA THR A 33 2.29 9.41 0.51
C THR A 33 3.03 9.94 -0.72
N THR A 34 2.34 10.63 -1.63
CA THR A 34 2.90 11.08 -2.92
C THR A 34 2.93 12.58 -3.14
N SER A 35 2.44 13.40 -2.21
CA SER A 35 2.46 14.87 -2.34
C SER A 35 3.88 15.40 -2.60
N GLY A 36 3.98 16.46 -3.40
CA GLY A 36 5.26 17.16 -3.62
C GLY A 36 5.85 17.78 -2.35
N HIS A 37 5.02 17.97 -1.33
CA HIS A 37 5.42 18.46 0.00
C HIS A 37 5.91 17.34 0.93
N ALA A 38 5.61 16.08 0.63
CA ALA A 38 5.95 14.95 1.48
C ALA A 38 7.46 14.65 1.46
N ASN A 39 8.01 14.28 2.62
CA ASN A 39 9.37 13.75 2.77
C ASN A 39 9.33 12.23 3.02
N MET A 40 10.49 11.58 3.05
CA MET A 40 10.57 10.13 3.27
C MET A 40 10.17 9.72 4.69
N LEU A 41 10.15 10.64 5.66
CA LEU A 41 9.72 10.35 7.03
C LEU A 41 8.20 10.18 7.13
N GLY A 42 7.46 10.77 6.18
CA GLY A 42 6.02 10.97 6.28
C GLY A 42 5.63 12.01 7.32
N LEU A 43 6.57 12.87 7.73
CA LEU A 43 6.39 13.87 8.80
C LEU A 43 6.62 15.27 8.24
N TYR A 44 5.56 16.03 7.97
CA TYR A 44 5.67 17.32 7.27
C TYR A 44 4.45 18.22 7.49
N TYR A 45 4.61 19.51 7.16
CA TYR A 45 3.53 20.51 7.18
C TYR A 45 2.56 20.27 6.02
N LEU A 46 1.28 20.14 6.32
CA LEU A 46 0.24 19.85 5.35
C LEU A 46 -1.13 20.38 5.78
N PRO A 47 -1.49 21.62 5.43
CA PRO A 47 -2.84 22.15 5.62
C PRO A 47 -3.90 21.28 4.94
N VAL A 48 -5.05 21.11 5.59
CA VAL A 48 -6.19 20.37 4.99
C VAL A 48 -6.65 21.03 3.68
N ALA A 49 -6.49 22.34 3.56
CA ALA A 49 -6.77 23.08 2.33
C ALA A 49 -5.88 22.64 1.15
N TYR A 50 -4.62 22.24 1.40
CA TYR A 50 -3.74 21.73 0.35
C TYR A 50 -4.21 20.37 -0.13
N ILE A 51 -4.60 19.50 0.80
CA ILE A 51 -5.18 18.19 0.49
C ILE A 51 -6.39 18.39 -0.42
N ALA A 52 -7.36 19.20 0.03
CA ALA A 52 -8.60 19.49 -0.69
C ALA A 52 -8.35 20.01 -2.11
N HIS A 53 -7.46 21.01 -2.24
CA HIS A 53 -7.12 21.60 -3.52
C HIS A 53 -6.46 20.60 -4.49
N GLU A 54 -5.48 19.82 -4.02
CA GLU A 54 -4.72 18.92 -4.88
C GLU A 54 -5.51 17.68 -5.32
N ILE A 55 -6.39 17.15 -4.47
CA ILE A 55 -7.24 16.00 -4.82
C ILE A 55 -8.56 16.41 -5.50
N GLY A 56 -8.88 17.70 -5.55
CA GLY A 56 -10.10 18.23 -6.15
C GLY A 56 -11.37 17.93 -5.35
N LEU A 57 -11.29 17.82 -4.02
CA LEU A 57 -12.43 17.61 -3.14
C LEU A 57 -12.77 18.88 -2.34
N PRO A 58 -14.03 19.08 -1.94
CA PRO A 58 -14.37 20.06 -0.92
C PRO A 58 -13.57 19.82 0.36
N GLN A 59 -13.22 20.89 1.07
CA GLN A 59 -12.42 20.80 2.30
C GLN A 59 -13.07 19.90 3.37
N GLU A 60 -14.40 19.86 3.43
CA GLU A 60 -15.14 18.99 4.34
C GLU A 60 -14.92 17.50 4.04
N GLU A 61 -14.96 17.10 2.76
CA GLU A 61 -14.71 15.70 2.37
C GLU A 61 -13.24 15.32 2.50
N ALA A 62 -12.31 16.24 2.23
CA ALA A 62 -10.89 16.02 2.49
C ALA A 62 -10.62 15.83 4.00
N SER A 63 -11.23 16.66 4.84
CA SER A 63 -11.17 16.54 6.30
C SER A 63 -11.74 15.20 6.79
N LYS A 64 -12.89 14.79 6.25
CA LYS A 64 -13.52 13.49 6.54
C LYS A 64 -12.62 12.32 6.14
N GLY A 65 -11.98 12.39 4.97
CA GLY A 65 -10.99 11.39 4.55
C GLY A 65 -9.79 11.32 5.50
N LEU A 66 -9.24 12.46 5.90
CA LEU A 66 -8.15 12.53 6.87
C LEU A 66 -8.54 11.95 8.24
N LEU A 67 -9.73 12.31 8.75
CA LEU A 67 -10.25 11.77 10.00
C LEU A 67 -10.43 10.25 9.96
N ALA A 68 -10.89 9.70 8.83
CA ALA A 68 -11.00 8.25 8.65
C ALA A 68 -9.64 7.54 8.67
N LEU A 69 -8.58 8.18 8.15
CA LEU A 69 -7.21 7.65 8.25
C LEU A 69 -6.66 7.71 9.68
N ILE A 70 -6.99 8.77 10.43
CA ILE A 70 -6.63 8.90 11.85
C ILE A 70 -7.33 7.82 12.67
N GLU A 71 -8.63 7.63 12.48
CA GLU A 71 -9.42 6.58 13.15
C GLU A 71 -8.88 5.17 12.86
N ALA A 72 -8.44 4.94 11.61
CA ALA A 72 -7.80 3.69 11.20
C ALA A 72 -6.34 3.55 11.64
N ASN A 73 -5.78 4.53 12.38
CA ASN A 73 -4.39 4.57 12.83
C ASN A 73 -3.37 4.49 11.67
N ILE A 74 -3.71 5.02 10.50
CA ILE A 74 -2.84 5.08 9.31
C ILE A 74 -1.96 6.34 9.36
N CYS A 75 -2.48 7.43 9.94
CA CYS A 75 -1.72 8.65 10.18
C CYS A 75 -2.14 9.31 11.49
N SER A 76 -1.29 10.20 11.99
CA SER A 76 -1.63 11.17 13.03
C SER A 76 -1.55 12.58 12.45
N TYR A 77 -2.38 13.50 12.94
CA TYR A 77 -2.41 14.87 12.46
C TYR A 77 -2.59 15.87 13.62
N ASP A 78 -1.80 16.93 13.62
CA ASP A 78 -1.97 18.07 14.52
C ASP A 78 -2.72 19.17 13.78
N PHE A 79 -3.97 19.45 14.17
CA PHE A 79 -4.79 20.45 13.52
C PHE A 79 -4.34 21.89 13.81
N GLU A 80 -3.70 22.16 14.94
CA GLU A 80 -3.22 23.51 15.28
C GLU A 80 -1.94 23.85 14.52
N ARG A 81 -1.05 22.85 14.38
CA ARG A 81 0.25 23.02 13.71
C ARG A 81 0.23 22.64 12.23
N GLU A 82 -0.85 22.00 11.80
CA GLU A 82 -1.02 21.41 10.47
C GLU A 82 0.15 20.49 10.09
N ILE A 83 0.54 19.62 11.01
CA ILE A 83 1.61 18.63 10.81
C ILE A 83 0.99 17.25 10.70
N VAL A 84 1.29 16.55 9.61
CA VAL A 84 0.92 15.14 9.43
C VAL A 84 2.09 14.23 9.76
N TRP A 85 1.78 13.07 10.33
CA TRP A 85 2.65 11.91 10.38
C TRP A 85 1.97 10.70 9.76
N VAL A 86 2.44 10.25 8.61
CA VAL A 86 2.02 9.01 7.96
C VAL A 86 2.76 7.84 8.62
N HIS A 87 2.02 6.96 9.28
CA HIS A 87 2.61 5.82 9.98
C HIS A 87 3.25 4.86 8.98
N ASP A 88 4.34 4.21 9.39
CA ASP A 88 5.10 3.22 8.58
C ASP A 88 5.72 3.74 7.27
N MET A 89 5.45 4.98 6.87
CA MET A 89 6.03 5.58 5.68
C MET A 89 7.57 5.59 5.74
N ALA A 90 8.18 5.96 6.86
CA ALA A 90 9.63 5.91 6.98
C ALA A 90 10.21 4.49 6.84
N ALA A 91 9.51 3.48 7.36
CA ALA A 91 9.90 2.08 7.19
C ALA A 91 9.85 1.66 5.71
N ASP A 92 8.81 2.09 4.98
CA ASP A 92 8.61 1.77 3.57
C ASP A 92 9.51 2.53 2.61
N GLN A 93 9.77 3.81 2.89
CA GLN A 93 10.54 4.66 2.00
C GLN A 93 12.05 4.60 2.27
N ILE A 94 12.46 4.23 3.48
CA ILE A 94 13.87 4.25 3.90
C ILE A 94 14.37 2.83 4.15
N ALA A 95 13.88 2.21 5.21
CA ALA A 95 14.13 0.83 5.63
C ALA A 95 13.37 0.56 6.96
N PRO A 96 13.03 -0.70 7.28
CA PRO A 96 12.49 -1.06 8.59
C PRO A 96 13.44 -0.77 9.76
N GLN A 97 14.75 -0.86 9.51
CA GLN A 97 15.81 -0.59 10.48
C GLN A 97 17.06 -0.06 9.76
N LEU A 98 17.84 0.79 10.43
CA LEU A 98 19.12 1.28 9.96
C LEU A 98 20.25 0.75 10.83
N SER A 99 21.45 0.64 10.26
CA SER A 99 22.66 0.40 11.07
C SER A 99 23.12 1.72 11.70
N PRO A 100 23.81 1.71 12.86
CA PRO A 100 24.29 2.93 13.52
C PRO A 100 25.22 3.79 12.65
N LYS A 101 25.93 3.17 11.70
CA LYS A 101 26.88 3.85 10.79
C LYS A 101 26.22 4.34 9.50
N ASP A 102 24.92 4.15 9.32
CA ASP A 102 24.22 4.56 8.11
C ASP A 102 24.08 6.09 8.07
N LYS A 103 24.57 6.72 7.01
CA LYS A 103 24.52 8.19 6.85
C LYS A 103 23.10 8.75 6.87
N ARG A 104 22.10 7.92 6.61
CA ARG A 104 20.68 8.31 6.66
C ARG A 104 20.21 8.60 8.09
N VAL A 105 20.81 7.99 9.12
CA VAL A 105 20.48 8.27 10.53
C VAL A 105 20.60 9.75 10.83
N LYS A 106 21.78 10.32 10.56
CA LYS A 106 22.04 11.75 10.71
C LYS A 106 21.07 12.62 9.90
N GLY A 107 20.79 12.24 8.64
CA GLY A 107 19.87 12.98 7.79
C GLY A 107 18.41 12.99 8.31
N ILE A 108 17.97 11.90 8.94
CA ILE A 108 16.67 11.81 9.60
C ILE A 108 16.66 12.67 10.86
N ALA A 109 17.73 12.61 11.67
CA ALA A 109 17.85 13.41 12.88
C ALA A 109 17.85 14.91 12.59
N ASP A 110 18.62 15.35 11.59
CA ASP A 110 18.63 16.75 11.14
C ASP A 110 17.25 17.22 10.68
N GLN A 111 16.47 16.36 9.99
CA GLN A 111 15.11 16.69 9.56
C GLN A 111 14.12 16.74 10.72
N LEU A 112 14.28 15.89 11.74
CA LEU A 112 13.40 15.89 12.91
C LEU A 112 13.70 17.06 13.85
N ALA A 113 14.98 17.41 14.03
CA ALA A 113 15.43 18.46 14.93
C ALA A 113 14.93 19.87 14.56
N VAL A 114 14.57 20.10 13.29
CA VAL A 114 13.98 21.37 12.83
C VAL A 114 12.47 21.45 13.04
N LEU A 115 11.81 20.34 13.41
CA LEU A 115 10.38 20.29 13.63
C LEU A 115 10.04 20.60 15.10
N PRO A 116 8.85 21.18 15.37
CA PRO A 116 8.44 21.44 16.74
C PRO A 116 8.27 20.13 17.52
N ILE A 117 8.66 20.13 18.78
CA ILE A 117 8.35 19.04 19.71
C ILE A 117 6.86 19.10 20.04
N CYS A 118 6.11 18.13 19.53
CA CYS A 118 4.68 17.97 19.79
C CYS A 118 4.30 16.49 19.75
N LYS A 119 3.04 16.15 20.05
CA LYS A 119 2.57 14.76 20.10
C LYS A 119 2.88 13.97 18.81
N ILE A 120 2.79 14.63 17.65
CA ILE A 120 3.01 14.00 16.35
C ILE A 120 4.48 13.66 16.12
N THR A 121 5.38 14.63 16.33
CA THR A 121 6.83 14.45 16.13
C THR A 121 7.43 13.55 17.20
N LEU A 122 6.92 13.60 18.45
CA LEU A 122 7.28 12.67 19.52
C LEU A 122 6.79 11.25 19.23
N GLY A 123 5.61 11.09 18.61
CA GLY A 123 5.12 9.78 18.15
C GLY A 123 6.08 9.15 17.13
N PHE A 124 6.52 9.93 16.14
CA PHE A 124 7.55 9.50 15.19
C PHE A 124 8.84 9.10 15.90
N TYR A 125 9.34 9.98 16.79
CA TYR A 125 10.57 9.72 17.53
C TYR A 125 10.45 8.43 18.33
N ALA A 126 9.42 8.26 19.15
CA ALA A 126 9.21 7.06 19.97
C ALA A 126 9.17 5.78 19.13
N LYS A 127 8.51 5.78 17.95
CA LYS A 127 8.43 4.61 17.07
C LYS A 127 9.79 4.23 16.46
N TYR A 128 10.58 5.20 16.02
CA TYR A 128 11.81 4.95 15.27
C TYR A 128 13.11 5.18 16.06
N ARG A 129 13.02 5.64 17.31
CA ARG A 129 14.15 5.98 18.20
C ARG A 129 15.24 4.92 18.23
N LEU A 130 14.84 3.66 18.41
CA LEU A 130 15.76 2.53 18.46
C LEU A 130 16.11 2.02 17.06
N ALA A 131 15.10 1.83 16.20
CA ALA A 131 15.29 1.24 14.87
C ALA A 131 16.21 2.09 13.97
N PHE A 132 16.19 3.41 14.14
CA PHE A 132 17.01 4.35 13.37
C PHE A 132 18.13 4.98 14.21
N HIS A 133 18.44 4.45 15.40
CA HIS A 133 19.53 4.96 16.26
C HIS A 133 19.43 6.46 16.62
N LEU A 134 18.22 7.04 16.61
CA LEU A 134 18.00 8.48 16.84
C LEU A 134 18.33 8.92 18.27
N HIS A 135 18.34 7.99 19.22
CA HIS A 135 18.72 8.26 20.60
C HIS A 135 20.22 8.50 20.81
N GLU A 136 21.04 8.18 19.81
CA GLU A 136 22.49 8.43 19.83
C GLU A 136 22.83 9.82 19.25
N GLU A 137 21.85 10.49 18.63
CA GLU A 137 22.04 11.75 17.92
C GLU A 137 21.84 12.95 18.86
N ARG A 138 22.91 13.74 19.04
CA ARG A 138 22.96 14.87 19.99
C ARG A 138 21.94 15.96 19.71
N ASN A 139 21.56 16.17 18.46
CA ASN A 139 20.55 17.16 18.09
C ASN A 139 19.11 16.72 18.40
N LEU A 140 18.92 15.54 18.99
CA LEU A 140 17.63 15.01 19.44
C LEU A 140 17.56 14.80 20.96
N GLU A 141 18.48 15.39 21.74
CA GLU A 141 18.46 15.32 23.21
C GLU A 141 17.13 15.83 23.79
N ASP A 142 16.57 16.93 23.26
CA ASP A 142 15.27 17.44 23.71
C ASP A 142 14.11 16.48 23.41
N PHE A 143 14.19 15.74 22.30
CA PHE A 143 13.21 14.69 21.97
C PHE A 143 13.34 13.50 22.92
N GLU A 144 14.57 13.13 23.29
CA GLU A 144 14.84 12.06 24.25
C GLU A 144 14.23 12.39 25.62
N HIS A 145 14.48 13.60 26.12
CA HIS A 145 13.90 14.08 27.37
C HIS A 145 12.37 14.10 27.33
N ALA A 146 11.79 14.69 26.27
CA ALA A 146 10.35 14.81 26.13
C ALA A 146 9.62 13.45 26.00
N VAL A 147 10.24 12.43 25.38
CA VAL A 147 9.66 11.09 25.33
C VAL A 147 9.74 10.37 26.69
N GLY A 148 10.82 10.58 27.45
CA GLY A 148 10.93 10.07 28.82
C GLY A 148 9.78 10.55 29.71
N ASP A 149 9.46 11.84 29.65
CA ASP A 149 8.37 12.45 30.43
C ASP A 149 6.98 11.87 30.09
N ILE A 150 6.75 11.48 28.84
CA ILE A 150 5.49 10.87 28.40
C ILE A 150 5.38 9.42 28.89
N GLN A 151 6.50 8.68 28.96
CA GLN A 151 6.53 7.30 29.44
C GLN A 151 6.47 7.19 30.98
N GLU A 152 6.96 8.20 31.70
CA GLU A 152 6.88 8.28 33.17
C GLU A 152 5.53 8.81 33.70
N ALA A 153 4.63 9.27 32.83
CA ALA A 153 3.23 9.52 33.21
C ALA A 153 2.56 8.20 33.65
N PRO A 154 2.09 8.09 34.91
CA PRO A 154 1.92 6.80 35.57
C PRO A 154 0.66 6.08 35.06
N SER A 155 0.82 5.26 34.03
CA SER A 155 -0.12 4.19 33.73
C SER A 155 0.32 2.95 34.51
N LYS A 156 -0.05 2.88 35.80
CA LYS A 156 0.10 1.67 36.63
C LYS A 156 -0.65 0.51 35.97
N PRO A 157 0.02 -0.54 35.43
CA PRO A 157 -0.66 -1.76 35.04
C PRO A 157 -0.67 -2.67 36.28
N LEU A 158 -1.86 -3.06 36.71
CA LEU A 158 -2.05 -4.10 37.70
C LEU A 158 -1.41 -5.39 37.20
N ARG A 159 -0.35 -5.79 37.90
CA ARG A 159 0.43 -7.00 37.70
C ARG A 159 -0.40 -8.21 38.17
N SER A 160 -0.97 -8.96 37.22
CA SER A 160 -1.35 -10.35 37.45
C SER A 160 -0.51 -11.23 36.56
N LYS A 161 0.40 -11.97 37.20
CA LYS A 161 1.19 -13.05 36.63
C LYS A 161 0.28 -14.25 36.45
N GLU A 162 0.19 -14.81 35.25
CA GLU A 162 0.03 -16.26 35.08
C GLU A 162 1.06 -16.73 34.05
N GLN A 163 1.94 -17.60 34.52
CA GLN A 163 2.90 -18.37 33.74
C GLN A 163 2.22 -19.67 33.36
N GLU A 164 2.13 -19.99 32.08
CA GLU A 164 2.04 -21.37 31.64
C GLU A 164 3.10 -21.63 30.57
N LYS A 165 4.02 -22.53 30.93
CA LYS A 165 4.90 -23.28 30.02
C LYS A 165 4.04 -24.39 29.42
N GLU A 166 4.24 -24.70 28.14
CA GLU A 166 4.24 -26.09 27.69
C GLU A 166 5.03 -26.26 26.39
N GLN A 167 5.46 -27.49 26.17
CA GLN A 167 6.69 -27.91 25.53
C GLN A 167 6.42 -28.56 24.15
N GLU A 168 7.49 -28.59 23.36
CA GLU A 168 7.73 -29.18 22.03
C GLU A 168 6.96 -30.45 21.62
N GLN A 169 6.67 -30.58 20.32
CA GLN A 169 7.06 -31.77 19.55
C GLN A 169 7.19 -31.52 18.04
N ASP A 170 8.31 -32.00 17.49
CA ASP A 170 8.69 -32.10 16.08
C ASP A 170 7.80 -33.06 15.28
N LEU A 171 7.70 -32.84 13.96
CA LEU A 171 7.95 -33.88 12.94
C LEU A 171 7.94 -33.33 11.49
N GLU A 172 9.14 -33.42 10.90
CA GLU A 172 9.51 -33.80 9.52
C GLU A 172 8.83 -33.22 8.25
N THR A 173 9.70 -32.56 7.47
CA THR A 173 10.12 -32.92 6.10
C THR A 173 9.07 -33.03 4.98
N GLY A 174 9.13 -32.07 4.06
CA GLY A 174 8.56 -32.18 2.72
C GLY A 174 9.32 -31.30 1.73
N ALA A 175 10.40 -31.83 1.16
CA ALA A 175 11.10 -31.23 0.04
C ALA A 175 10.21 -31.28 -1.22
N GLY A 176 10.04 -30.13 -1.88
CA GLY A 176 9.32 -30.01 -3.15
C GLY A 176 9.92 -28.92 -4.00
N SER A 177 10.94 -29.28 -4.78
CA SER A 177 11.56 -28.46 -5.82
C SER A 177 10.68 -28.40 -7.07
N ILE A 178 10.28 -27.21 -7.52
CA ILE A 178 9.82 -26.93 -8.89
C ILE A 178 10.24 -25.47 -9.15
N GLY A 179 11.05 -25.08 -10.12
CA GLY A 179 11.34 -25.64 -11.44
C GLY A 179 11.31 -24.43 -12.38
N LEU A 180 12.48 -23.84 -12.68
CA LEU A 180 12.63 -22.75 -13.64
C LEU A 180 12.36 -23.29 -15.06
N GLY A 181 11.15 -23.04 -15.57
CA GLY A 181 10.77 -23.31 -16.95
C GLY A 181 10.97 -22.06 -17.81
N ASN A 182 12.00 -22.09 -18.65
CA ASN A 182 12.27 -21.09 -19.69
C ASN A 182 11.55 -21.57 -20.97
N GLU A 183 10.49 -20.89 -21.42
CA GLU A 183 9.97 -21.08 -22.77
C GLU A 183 9.84 -19.76 -23.54
N LYS A 184 10.24 -19.84 -24.80
CA LYS A 184 10.51 -18.74 -25.72
C LYS A 184 9.22 -18.20 -26.36
N LYS A 185 9.17 -16.88 -26.50
CA LYS A 185 8.56 -16.08 -27.58
C LYS A 185 7.20 -16.53 -28.12
N GLN A 186 6.17 -15.77 -27.74
CA GLN A 186 5.36 -15.04 -28.73
C GLN A 186 5.03 -13.66 -28.15
N GLU A 187 5.64 -12.64 -28.74
CA GLU A 187 5.38 -11.23 -28.47
C GLU A 187 4.02 -10.85 -29.08
N THR A 188 2.92 -11.23 -28.41
CA THR A 188 1.69 -10.43 -28.46
C THR A 188 1.82 -9.47 -27.29
N SER A 189 2.02 -8.18 -27.57
CA SER A 189 2.17 -7.17 -26.52
C SER A 189 1.05 -7.34 -25.49
N ARG A 190 1.37 -7.26 -24.19
CA ARG A 190 0.39 -7.38 -23.09
C ARG A 190 -0.84 -6.48 -23.28
N GLU A 191 -0.70 -5.40 -24.06
CA GLU A 191 -1.76 -4.50 -24.48
C GLU A 191 -2.81 -5.17 -25.39
N THR A 192 -2.42 -6.11 -26.26
CA THR A 192 -3.35 -6.79 -27.21
C THR A 192 -4.19 -7.91 -26.60
N LEU A 193 -3.83 -8.41 -25.41
CA LEU A 193 -4.60 -9.48 -24.75
C LEU A 193 -5.93 -8.98 -24.18
N PHE A 194 -5.95 -7.72 -23.73
CA PHE A 194 -7.10 -7.09 -23.09
C PHE A 194 -7.91 -6.19 -24.03
N THR A 195 -7.40 -5.91 -25.24
CA THR A 195 -8.19 -5.22 -26.26
C THR A 195 -9.31 -6.14 -26.76
N PRO A 196 -10.58 -5.70 -26.70
CA PRO A 196 -11.68 -6.45 -27.28
C PRO A 196 -11.47 -6.70 -28.78
N PHE A 197 -11.92 -7.85 -29.26
CA PHE A 197 -11.99 -8.12 -30.69
C PHE A 197 -12.83 -7.04 -31.39
N PRO A 198 -12.46 -6.65 -32.63
CA PRO A 198 -13.31 -5.76 -33.42
C PRO A 198 -14.68 -6.41 -33.60
N ILE A 199 -15.75 -5.62 -33.43
CA ILE A 199 -17.13 -6.10 -33.56
C ILE A 199 -17.36 -6.56 -35.02
N PRO A 200 -17.65 -7.85 -35.25
CA PRO A 200 -17.91 -8.35 -36.60
C PRO A 200 -19.18 -7.76 -37.20
N SER A 201 -19.28 -7.78 -38.53
CA SER A 201 -20.42 -7.22 -39.26
C SER A 201 -21.71 -8.06 -39.08
N SER A 202 -21.57 -9.31 -38.64
CA SER A 202 -22.69 -10.21 -38.37
C SER A 202 -22.35 -11.28 -37.33
N ALA A 203 -23.40 -11.84 -36.71
CA ALA A 203 -23.25 -12.97 -35.78
C ALA A 203 -22.72 -14.25 -36.46
N ALA A 204 -22.89 -14.39 -37.78
CA ALA A 204 -22.33 -15.51 -38.53
C ALA A 204 -20.80 -15.39 -38.67
N GLU A 205 -20.31 -14.19 -38.97
CA GLU A 205 -18.88 -13.88 -39.03
C GLU A 205 -18.20 -14.06 -37.66
N ALA A 206 -18.86 -13.61 -36.59
CA ALA A 206 -18.39 -13.83 -35.21
C ALA A 206 -18.23 -15.32 -34.87
N ARG A 207 -19.17 -16.17 -35.30
CA ARG A 207 -19.12 -17.63 -35.08
C ARG A 207 -17.94 -18.28 -35.80
N GLU A 208 -17.71 -17.89 -37.05
CA GLU A 208 -16.61 -18.43 -37.86
C GLU A 208 -15.25 -18.06 -37.28
N LEU A 209 -15.07 -16.81 -36.84
CA LEU A 209 -13.86 -16.34 -36.17
C LEU A 209 -13.60 -17.11 -34.86
N LEU A 210 -14.62 -17.27 -34.02
CA LEU A 210 -14.50 -17.98 -32.75
C LEU A 210 -14.19 -19.47 -32.93
N LEU A 211 -14.78 -20.12 -33.93
CA LEU A 211 -14.46 -21.52 -34.27
C LEU A 211 -13.03 -21.66 -34.76
N LYS A 212 -12.54 -20.71 -35.57
CA LYS A 212 -11.15 -20.69 -36.06
C LYS A 212 -10.15 -20.53 -34.92
N GLU A 213 -10.49 -19.76 -33.89
CA GLU A 213 -9.69 -19.57 -32.67
C GLU A 213 -9.90 -20.68 -31.63
N GLY A 214 -10.71 -21.71 -31.94
CA GLY A 214 -10.85 -22.92 -31.13
C GLY A 214 -11.94 -22.89 -30.05
N ALA A 215 -12.86 -21.92 -30.09
CA ALA A 215 -13.94 -21.82 -29.11
C ALA A 215 -14.82 -23.09 -29.10
N PRO A 216 -15.12 -23.65 -27.92
CA PRO A 216 -15.86 -24.89 -27.82
C PRO A 216 -17.35 -24.69 -28.15
N GLN A 217 -17.94 -25.65 -28.86
CA GLN A 217 -19.27 -25.52 -29.47
C GLN A 217 -20.40 -25.23 -28.47
N HIS A 218 -20.27 -25.71 -27.23
CA HIS A 218 -21.24 -25.49 -26.15
C HIS A 218 -21.17 -24.08 -25.51
N LYS A 219 -20.10 -23.31 -25.74
CA LYS A 219 -19.94 -21.91 -25.30
C LYS A 219 -19.98 -20.90 -26.44
N LEU A 220 -20.15 -21.38 -27.68
CA LEU A 220 -20.05 -20.55 -28.87
C LEU A 220 -21.11 -19.44 -28.89
N ASP A 221 -22.36 -19.74 -28.52
CA ASP A 221 -23.45 -18.75 -28.47
C ASP A 221 -23.18 -17.62 -27.47
N GLU A 222 -22.57 -17.95 -26.32
CA GLU A 222 -22.21 -17.00 -25.28
C GLU A 222 -21.06 -16.09 -25.74
N CYS A 223 -20.03 -16.67 -26.36
CA CYS A 223 -18.88 -15.93 -26.90
C CYS A 223 -19.30 -14.98 -28.03
N VAL A 224 -20.20 -15.42 -28.93
CA VAL A 224 -20.74 -14.58 -30.01
C VAL A 224 -21.50 -13.38 -29.45
N ARG A 225 -22.32 -13.59 -28.42
CA ARG A 225 -23.05 -12.50 -27.75
C ARG A 225 -22.10 -11.47 -27.14
N LEU A 226 -21.03 -11.92 -26.49
CA LEU A 226 -20.03 -11.03 -25.90
C LEU A 226 -19.23 -10.27 -26.96
N MET A 227 -18.86 -10.94 -28.06
CA MET A 227 -18.11 -10.35 -29.17
C MET A 227 -18.94 -9.30 -29.93
N MET A 228 -20.21 -9.58 -30.21
CA MET A 228 -21.12 -8.61 -30.82
C MET A 228 -21.42 -7.42 -29.89
N GLY A 229 -21.30 -7.61 -28.58
CA GLY A 229 -21.41 -6.55 -27.57
C GLY A 229 -20.13 -5.71 -27.37
N GLY A 230 -19.06 -5.99 -28.12
CA GLY A 230 -17.78 -5.28 -28.00
C GLY A 230 -17.00 -5.54 -26.71
N ASN A 231 -17.39 -6.55 -25.93
CA ASN A 231 -16.86 -6.84 -24.60
C ASN A 231 -16.20 -8.22 -24.55
N PHE A 232 -15.57 -8.65 -25.64
CA PHE A 232 -14.91 -9.95 -25.72
C PHE A 232 -13.48 -9.77 -26.22
N SER A 233 -12.52 -10.12 -25.38
CA SER A 233 -11.09 -10.02 -25.64
C SER A 233 -10.44 -11.39 -25.84
N ARG A 234 -9.16 -11.39 -26.23
CA ARG A 234 -8.38 -12.63 -26.35
C ARG A 234 -8.21 -13.30 -24.98
N PHE A 235 -8.10 -12.54 -23.91
CA PHE A 235 -8.06 -13.05 -22.54
C PHE A 235 -9.34 -13.81 -22.16
N ASP A 236 -10.51 -13.29 -22.53
CA ASP A 236 -11.80 -13.95 -22.25
C ASP A 236 -11.89 -15.29 -23.00
N LEU A 237 -11.41 -15.32 -24.24
CA LEU A 237 -11.34 -16.55 -25.03
C LEU A 237 -10.39 -17.58 -24.42
N GLU A 238 -9.21 -17.17 -23.95
CA GLU A 238 -8.27 -18.06 -23.25
C GLU A 238 -8.90 -18.67 -21.98
N GLY A 239 -9.65 -17.87 -21.22
CA GLY A 239 -10.40 -18.36 -20.05
C GLY A 239 -11.44 -19.43 -20.42
N VAL A 240 -12.15 -19.25 -21.54
CA VAL A 240 -13.11 -20.25 -22.05
C VAL A 240 -12.42 -21.52 -22.51
N LEU A 241 -11.27 -21.41 -23.19
CA LEU A 241 -10.48 -22.56 -23.63
C LEU A 241 -9.93 -23.37 -22.45
N GLU A 242 -9.45 -22.71 -21.40
CA GLU A 242 -8.91 -23.38 -20.21
C GLU A 242 -9.99 -24.10 -19.41
N GLN A 243 -11.19 -23.51 -19.29
CA GLN A 243 -12.34 -24.19 -18.68
C GLN A 243 -12.75 -25.43 -19.47
N ALA A 244 -12.70 -25.37 -20.80
CA ALA A 244 -13.04 -26.51 -21.65
C ALA A 244 -12.01 -27.64 -21.59
N ARG A 245 -10.72 -27.33 -21.36
CA ARG A 245 -9.67 -28.34 -21.13
C ARG A 245 -9.80 -29.05 -19.80
N THR A 246 -10.20 -28.32 -18.75
CA THR A 246 -10.39 -28.88 -17.40
C THR A 246 -11.68 -29.71 -17.29
N ALA A 247 -12.64 -29.51 -18.19
CA ALA A 247 -13.93 -30.21 -18.21
C ALA A 247 -13.97 -31.45 -19.12
N ALA A 248 -12.89 -31.75 -19.86
CA ALA A 248 -12.73 -32.92 -20.71
C ALA A 248 -11.92 -34.01 -20.01
#